data_AF-A0A2M7PVM6-F1
#
_entry.id   AF-A0A2M7PVM6-F1
#
_cell.length_a   1.000
_cell.length_b   1.000
_cell.length_c   1.000
_cell.angle_alpha   90.00
_cell.angle_beta   90.00
_cell.angle_gamma   90.00
#
_symmetry.space_group_name_H-M   'P 1'
#
loop_
_entity.id
_entity.type
_entity.pdbx_description
1 polymer ?
#
loop_
_entity_poly.entity_id
_entity_poly.type
_entity_poly.pdbx_seq_one_letter_code
_entity_poly.pdbx_strand_id
1 'polypeptide(L)' 'LFYIMQVEERNMNTNKLNFDRTVEQFRLGQISSLDFRNAQVELQNAIDRYNTAKYNAKMAELELLKLAGLFLKVV' A
#
# COMPACT_ATOMS: atom_id res chain seq x y z
N LEU A 1 -3.06 -14.16 3.20
CA LEU A 1 -3.20 -13.05 2.23
C LEU A 1 -3.85 -11.80 2.86
N PHE A 2 -5.01 -11.91 3.51
CA PHE A 2 -5.61 -10.77 4.23
C PHE A 2 -4.71 -10.15 5.30
N TYR A 3 -4.02 -10.98 6.09
CA TYR A 3 -3.04 -10.48 7.06
C TYR A 3 -1.92 -9.64 6.40
N ILE A 4 -1.36 -10.13 5.28
CA ILE A 4 -0.32 -9.43 4.52
C ILE A 4 -0.86 -8.09 3.98
N MET A 5 -2.08 -8.08 3.44
CA MET A 5 -2.74 -6.85 3.00
C MET A 5 -2.86 -5.82 4.13
N GLN A 6 -3.27 -6.24 5.34
CA GLN A 6 -3.37 -5.35 6.50
C GLN A 6 -2.01 -4.81 6.96
N VAL A 7 -0.96 -5.64 6.90
CA VAL A 7 0.41 -5.21 7.22
C VAL A 7 0.89 -4.16 6.21
N GLU A 8 0.70 -4.42 4.91
CA GLU A 8 1.10 -3.46 3.87
C GLU A 8 0.27 -2.17 3.91
N GLU A 9 -1.00 -2.23 4.31
CA GLU A 9 -1.83 -1.05 4.55
C GLU A 9 -1.25 -0.15 5.64
N ARG A 10 -0.84 -0.75 6.77
CA ARG A 10 -0.16 -0.03 7.85
C ARG A 10 1.17 0.54 7.38
N ASN A 11 1.94 -0.21 6.59
CA ASN A 11 3.20 0.25 6.01
C ASN A 11 3.01 1.47 5.09
N MET A 12 2.02 1.42 4.20
CA MET A 12 1.63 2.54 3.34
C MET A 12 1.24 3.78 4.15
N ASN A 13 0.44 3.62 5.20
CA ASN A 13 0.05 4.74 6.08
C ASN A 13 1.25 5.36 6.81
N THR A 14 2.18 4.54 7.30
CA THR A 14 3.43 5.02 7.92
C THR A 14 4.28 5.80 6.92
N ASN A 15 4.44 5.30 5.68
CA ASN A 15 5.18 6.00 4.64
C ASN A 15 4.50 7.32 4.23
N LYS A 16 3.17 7.37 4.22
CA LYS A 16 2.44 8.62 3.98
C LYS A 16 2.76 9.65 5.06
N LEU A 17 2.72 9.26 6.34
CA LEU A 17 3.09 10.14 7.45
C LEU A 17 4.55 10.59 7.38
N ASN A 18 5.46 9.70 6.96
CA ASN A 18 6.85 10.05 6.74
C ASN A 18 7.01 11.08 5.61
N PHE A 19 6.37 10.86 4.47
CA PHE A 19 6.40 11.79 3.35
C PHE A 19 5.79 13.16 3.71
N ASP A 20 4.67 13.19 4.44
CA ASP A 20 4.06 14.42 4.92
C ASP A 20 5.04 15.23 5.81
N ARG A 21 5.86 14.55 6.64
CA ARG A 21 6.94 15.21 7.40
C ARG A 21 8.08 15.70 6.50
N THR A 22 8.49 14.91 5.52
CA THR A 22 9.53 15.27 4.55
C THR A 22 9.14 16.50 3.71
N VAL A 23 7.85 16.66 3.37
CA VAL A 23 7.33 17.87 2.71
C VAL A 23 7.60 19.12 3.54
N GLU A 24 7.30 19.08 4.84
CA GLU A 24 7.53 20.23 5.72
C GLU A 24 9.03 20.53 5.88
N GLN A 25 9.86 19.50 6.05
CA GLN A 25 11.32 19.67 6.11
C GLN A 25 11.89 20.29 4.82
N PHE A 26 11.41 19.84 3.66
CA PHE A 26 11.84 20.39 2.37
C PHE A 26 11.41 21.85 2.21
N ARG A 27 10.17 22.20 2.60
CA ARG A 27 9.67 23.59 2.59
C ARG A 27 10.50 24.52 3.46
N LEU A 28 11.00 24.02 4.60
CA LEU A 28 11.87 24.76 5.50
C LEU A 28 13.35 24.77 5.06
N GLY A 29 13.70 24.11 3.95
CA GLY A 29 15.08 24.01 3.46
C GLY A 29 15.98 23.11 4.31
N GLN A 30 15.41 22.22 5.12
CA GLN A 30 16.14 21.37 6.07
C GLN A 30 16.71 20.08 5.43
N ILE A 31 16.22 19.70 4.25
CA ILE A 31 16.65 18.51 3.53
C ILE A 31 16.86 18.83 2.05
N SER A 32 17.61 17.97 1.36
CA SER A 32 17.87 18.16 -0.07
C SER A 32 16.69 17.73 -0.94
N SER A 33 16.71 18.15 -2.22
CA SER A 33 15.77 17.66 -3.23
C SER A 33 15.90 16.16 -3.50
N LEU A 34 17.10 15.58 -3.26
CA LEU A 34 17.33 14.15 -3.36
C LEU A 34 16.60 13.39 -2.24
N ASP A 35 16.71 13.87 -0.99
CA ASP A 35 16.00 13.27 0.16
C ASP A 35 14.49 13.36 -0.01
N PHE A 36 13.99 14.50 -0.48
CA PHE A 36 12.58 14.69 -0.80
C PHE A 36 12.10 13.68 -1.85
N ARG A 37 12.87 13.48 -2.93
CA ARG A 37 12.54 12.51 -3.97
C ARG A 37 12.61 11.07 -3.48
N ASN A 38 13.53 10.74 -2.58
CA ASN A 38 13.59 9.42 -1.96
C ASN A 38 12.32 9.10 -1.17
N ALA A 39 11.83 10.04 -0.36
CA ALA A 39 10.58 9.85 0.38
C ALA A 39 9.36 9.69 -0.54
N GLN A 40 9.33 10.37 -1.70
CA GLN A 40 8.31 10.13 -2.73
C GLN A 40 8.35 8.68 -3.25
N VAL A 41 9.54 8.19 -3.56
CA VAL A 41 9.74 6.82 -4.07
C VAL A 41 9.36 5.78 -3.00
N GLU A 42 9.72 6.00 -1.74
CA GLU A 42 9.35 5.13 -0.62
C GLU A 42 7.83 5.04 -0.44
N LEU A 43 7.12 6.17 -0.50
CA LEU A 43 5.66 6.20 -0.46
C LEU A 43 5.06 5.46 -1.65
N GLN A 44 5.53 5.71 -2.87
CA GLN A 44 5.05 5.03 -4.06
C GLN A 44 5.22 3.51 -3.95
N ASN A 45 6.41 3.06 -3.54
CA ASN A 45 6.69 1.65 -3.33
C ASN A 45 5.78 1.02 -2.27
N ALA A 46 5.44 1.75 -1.20
CA ALA A 46 4.52 1.26 -0.17
C ALA A 46 3.08 1.12 -0.69
N ILE A 47 2.63 2.07 -1.52
CA ILE A 47 1.33 1.99 -2.21
C ILE A 47 1.29 0.77 -3.14
N ASP A 48 2.34 0.54 -3.93
CA ASP A 48 2.40 -0.58 -4.87
C ASP A 48 2.37 -1.94 -4.16
N ARG A 49 3.09 -2.06 -3.04
CA ARG A 49 3.04 -3.27 -2.19
C ARG A 49 1.66 -3.52 -1.61
N TYR A 50 0.98 -2.48 -1.08
CA TYR A 50 -0.38 -2.61 -0.58
C TYR A 50 -1.37 -3.03 -1.69
N ASN A 51 -1.30 -2.39 -2.86
CA ASN A 51 -2.15 -2.73 -4.00
C ASN A 51 -1.96 -4.18 -4.46
N THR A 52 -0.71 -4.64 -4.51
CA THR A 52 -0.38 -6.04 -4.84
C THR A 52 -0.95 -7.00 -3.80
N ALA A 53 -0.76 -6.71 -2.51
CA ALA A 53 -1.28 -7.56 -1.44
C ALA A 53 -2.82 -7.61 -1.43
N LYS A 54 -3.48 -6.47 -1.69
CA LYS A 54 -4.94 -6.35 -1.82
C LYS A 54 -5.46 -7.15 -3.00
N TYR A 55 -4.82 -7.03 -4.16
CA TYR A 55 -5.18 -7.80 -5.37
C TYR A 55 -5.10 -9.30 -5.09
N ASN A 56 -3.98 -9.77 -4.54
CA ASN A 56 -3.79 -11.18 -4.21
C ASN A 56 -4.82 -11.71 -3.20
N ALA A 57 -5.15 -10.91 -2.17
CA ALA A 57 -6.20 -11.28 -1.21
C ALA A 57 -7.57 -11.42 -1.87
N LYS A 58 -7.93 -10.52 -2.79
CA LYS A 58 -9.19 -10.59 -3.55
C LYS A 58 -9.25 -11.77 -4.50
N MET A 59 -8.14 -12.09 -5.18
CA MET A 59 -8.11 -13.30 -6.02
C MET A 59 -8.33 -14.56 -5.19
N ALA A 60 -7.71 -14.67 -4.02
CA ALA A 60 -7.92 -15.82 -3.14
C ALA A 60 -9.35 -15.90 -2.57
N GLU A 61 -9.97 -14.75 -2.28
CA GLU A 61 -11.39 -14.70 -1.90
C GLU A 61 -12.29 -15.23 -3.03
N LEU A 62 -12.04 -14.83 -4.28
CA LEU A 62 -12.79 -15.33 -5.43
C LEU A 62 -12.60 -16.84 -5.63
N GLU A 63 -11.36 -17.34 -5.51
CA GLU A 63 -11.08 -18.78 -5.59
C GLU A 63 -11.80 -19.57 -4.48
N LEU A 64 -11.83 -19.05 -3.25
CA LEU A 64 -12.58 -19.67 -2.15
C LEU A 64 -14.09 -19.73 -2.46
N LEU A 65 -14.67 -18.66 -3.02
CA LEU A 65 -16.08 -18.64 -3.43
C LEU A 65 -16.38 -19.65 -4.54
N LYS A 66 -15.46 -19.84 -5.51
CA LYS A 66 -15.59 -20.85 -6.55
C LYS A 66 -15.59 -22.26 -5.95
N LEU A 67 -14.63 -22.56 -5.09
CA LEU A 67 -14.52 -23.85 -4.41
C LEU A 67 -15.73 -24.15 -3.52
N ALA A 68 -16.31 -23.13 -2.88
CA ALA A 68 -17.52 -23.27 -2.08
C ALA A 68 -18.81 -23.41 -2.91
N GLY A 69 -18.73 -23.32 -4.25
CA GLY A 69 -19.91 -23.32 -5.13
C GLY A 69 -20.78 -22.06 -5.02
N LEU A 70 -20.28 -21.01 -4.36
CA LEU A 70 -21.00 -19.75 -4.14
C LEU A 70 -20.74 -18.71 -5.24
N PHE A 71 -19.76 -18.95 -6.10
CA PHE A 71 -19.34 -18.01 -7.14
C PHE A 71 -20.45 -17.68 -8.15
N LEU A 72 -21.24 -18.67 -8.57
CA LEU A 72 -22.36 -18.49 -9.52
C LEU A 72 -23.57 -17.74 -8.94
N LYS A 73 -23.58 -17.46 -7.64
CA LYS A 73 -24.71 -16.82 -6.93
C LYS A 73 -24.52 -15.31 -6.74
N VAL A 74 -23.32 -14.80 -7.01
CA VAL A 74 -22.90 -13.41 -6.75
C VAL A 74 -22.66 -12.62 -8.06
N VAL A 75 -22.62 -13.31 -9.22
CA VAL A 75 -22.52 -12.71 -10.56
C VAL A 75 -23.90 -12.52 -11.15
#